data_AF-A0A892ZJB3-F1
#
_entry.id   AF-A0A892ZJB3-F1
#
_cell.length_a   1.000
_cell.length_b   1.000
_cell.length_c   1.000
_cell.angle_alpha   90.00
_cell.angle_beta   90.00
_cell.angle_gamma   90.00
#
_symmetry.space_group_name_H-M   'P 1'
#
loop_
_entity.id
_entity.type
_entity.pdbx_description
1 polymer ?
#
loop_
_entity_poly.entity_id
_entity_poly.type
_entity_poly.pdbx_seq_one_letter_code
_entity_poly.pdbx_strand_id
1 'polypeptide(L)'
;MISSRQKWEFGLIAITALWGWSFVAIHDALAFLSDSAFNAYRFLSAASILGLILLIKKHAISQYDWFAGGVAGLALYAAFLFQTKGLGLTSPSNASFITGLAVVFTPLFMWLLYKILPT
;
A
#
# COMPACT_ATOMS: atom_id res chain seq x y z
N MET A 1 28.55 11.60 15.31
CA MET A 1 27.17 11.34 15.77
C MET A 1 26.24 11.60 14.61
N ILE A 2 25.43 10.63 14.19
CA ILE A 2 24.47 10.79 13.09
C ILE A 2 23.36 11.75 13.55
N SER A 3 23.10 12.81 12.79
CA SER A 3 22.06 13.79 13.12
C SER A 3 20.66 13.18 12.95
N SER A 4 19.66 13.73 13.64
CA SER A 4 18.26 13.29 13.49
C SER A 4 17.81 13.32 12.02
N ARG A 5 18.21 14.35 11.28
CA ARG A 5 17.95 14.50 9.84
C ARG A 5 18.50 13.33 9.02
N GLN A 6 19.76 12.95 9.25
CA GLN A 6 20.37 11.83 8.53
C GLN A 6 19.65 10.50 8.79
N LYS A 7 19.14 10.27 10.01
CA LYS A 7 18.34 9.08 10.32
C LYS A 7 17.06 9.01 9.48
N TRP A 8 16.37 10.13 9.30
CA TRP A 8 15.18 10.20 8.45
C TRP A 8 15.49 10.02 6.97
N GLU A 9 16.57 10.63 6.48
CA GLU A 9 17.04 10.45 5.10
C GLU A 9 17.34 8.97 4.80
N PHE A 10 18.05 8.28 5.69
CA PHE A 10 18.27 6.84 5.56
C PHE A 10 16.97 6.02 5.64
N GLY A 11 16.04 6.40 6.52
CA GLY A 11 14.73 5.76 6.61
C GLY A 11 13.92 5.86 5.31
N LEU A 12 13.95 7.02 4.65
CA LEU A 12 13.30 7.23 3.36
C LEU A 12 13.95 6.41 2.25
N ILE A 13 15.28 6.37 2.18
CA ILE A 13 15.98 5.53 1.20
C ILE A 13 15.64 4.05 1.41
N ALA A 14 15.65 3.59 2.66
CA ALA A 14 15.33 2.22 3.00
C ALA A 14 13.89 1.85 2.63
N ILE A 15 12.90 2.69 2.96
CA ILE A 15 11.51 2.39 2.64
C ILE A 15 11.25 2.40 1.13
N THR A 16 11.89 3.30 0.38
CA THR A 16 11.81 3.32 -1.09
C THR A 16 12.44 2.07 -1.69
N ALA A 17 13.60 1.64 -1.19
CA ALA A 17 14.27 0.42 -1.67
C ALA A 17 13.43 -0.84 -1.38
N LEU A 18 12.91 -0.98 -0.15
CA LEU A 18 12.05 -2.10 0.24
C LEU A 18 10.75 -2.13 -0.57
N TRP A 19 10.16 -0.96 -0.82
CA TRP A 19 8.94 -0.86 -1.62
C TRP A 19 9.19 -1.27 -3.06
N GLY A 20 10.26 -0.78 -3.69
CA GLY A 20 10.63 -1.17 -5.06
C GLY A 20 10.95 -2.67 -5.19
N TRP A 21 11.73 -3.22 -4.25
CA TRP A 21 12.06 -4.65 -4.22
C TRP A 21 10.83 -5.54 -4.06
N SER A 22 9.81 -5.07 -3.33
CA SER A 22 8.59 -5.86 -3.11
C SER A 22 7.88 -6.29 -4.40
N PHE A 23 7.97 -5.51 -5.49
CA PHE A 23 7.40 -5.90 -6.78
C PHE A 23 8.07 -7.15 -7.36
N VAL A 24 9.38 -7.29 -7.18
CA VAL A 24 10.12 -8.49 -7.61
C VAL A 24 9.67 -9.69 -6.77
N ALA A 25 9.66 -9.53 -5.43
CA ALA A 25 9.25 -10.59 -4.52
C ALA A 25 7.81 -11.05 -4.75
N ILE A 26 6.87 -10.13 -5.00
CA ILE A 26 5.47 -10.46 -5.30
C ILE A 26 5.39 -11.17 -6.65
N HIS A 27 6.07 -10.67 -7.68
CA HIS A 27 6.08 -11.29 -9.00
C HIS A 27 6.56 -12.74 -8.94
N ASP A 28 7.62 -13.01 -8.18
CA ASP A 28 8.13 -14.37 -7.97
C ASP A 28 7.14 -15.23 -7.16
N ALA A 29 6.46 -14.65 -6.17
CA ALA A 29 5.43 -15.35 -5.40
C ALA A 29 4.20 -15.74 -6.26
N LEU A 30 3.88 -14.94 -7.29
CA LEU A 30 2.78 -15.22 -8.23
C LEU A 30 3.07 -16.44 -9.13
N ALA A 31 4.30 -16.94 -9.16
CA ALA A 31 4.60 -18.24 -9.78
C ALA A 31 4.02 -19.43 -8.99
N PHE A 32 3.72 -19.24 -7.70
CA PHE A 32 3.26 -20.30 -6.80
C PHE A 32 1.84 -20.06 -6.25
N LEU A 33 1.38 -18.81 -6.25
CA LEU A 33 0.08 -18.40 -5.69
C LEU A 33 -0.71 -17.61 -6.74
N SER A 34 -2.04 -17.77 -6.75
CA SER A 34 -2.90 -16.86 -7.52
C SER A 34 -2.84 -15.44 -6.94
N ASP A 35 -3.10 -14.43 -7.78
CA ASP A 35 -3.17 -13.03 -7.38
C ASP A 35 -4.15 -12.80 -6.22
N SER A 36 -5.28 -13.49 -6.26
CA SER A 36 -6.33 -13.40 -5.24
C SER A 36 -5.91 -14.07 -3.94
N ALA A 37 -5.21 -15.21 -4.00
CA ALA A 37 -4.67 -15.88 -2.81
C ALA A 37 -3.56 -15.05 -2.16
N PHE A 38 -2.63 -14.49 -2.95
CA PHE A 38 -1.57 -13.62 -2.46
C PHE A 38 -2.14 -12.43 -1.69
N ASN A 39 -3.12 -11.73 -2.28
CA ASN A 39 -3.78 -10.60 -1.63
C ASN A 39 -4.58 -11.02 -0.39
N ALA A 40 -5.25 -12.17 -0.40
CA ALA A 40 -5.93 -12.69 0.79
C ALA A 40 -4.95 -12.87 1.95
N TYR A 41 -3.81 -13.53 1.75
CA TYR A 41 -2.78 -13.67 2.79
C TYR A 41 -2.24 -12.32 3.26
N ARG A 42 -2.00 -11.38 2.35
CA ARG A 42 -1.53 -10.03 2.67
C ARG A 42 -2.50 -9.27 3.57
N PHE A 43 -3.78 -9.24 3.21
CA PHE A 43 -4.79 -8.50 3.98
C PHE A 43 -5.18 -9.22 5.26
N LEU A 44 -5.27 -10.56 5.27
CA LEU A 44 -5.56 -11.32 6.49
C LEU A 44 -4.44 -11.21 7.52
N SER A 45 -3.18 -11.26 7.09
CA SER A 45 -2.04 -11.06 8.00
C SER A 45 -2.04 -9.65 8.59
N ALA A 46 -2.22 -8.61 7.76
CA ALA A 46 -2.34 -7.24 8.22
C ALA A 46 -3.52 -7.04 9.19
N ALA A 47 -4.70 -7.56 8.85
CA ALA A 47 -5.90 -7.48 9.69
C ALA A 47 -5.72 -8.22 11.02
N SER A 48 -5.06 -9.38 11.02
CA SER A 48 -4.79 -10.16 12.24
C SER A 48 -3.84 -9.42 13.17
N ILE A 49 -2.75 -8.86 12.64
CA ILE A 49 -1.78 -8.08 13.42
C ILE A 49 -2.45 -6.84 14.01
N LEU A 50 -3.19 -6.08 13.18
CA LEU A 50 -3.88 -4.88 13.64
C LEU A 50 -4.98 -5.21 14.65
N GLY A 51 -5.75 -6.27 14.41
CA GLY A 51 -6.77 -6.76 15.33
C GLY A 51 -6.18 -7.13 16.68
N LEU A 52 -5.03 -7.84 16.70
CA LEU A 52 -4.33 -8.16 17.95
C LEU A 52 -3.88 -6.90 18.69
N ILE A 53 -3.34 -5.91 17.99
CA ILE A 53 -2.93 -4.63 18.59
C ILE A 53 -4.13 -3.91 19.20
N LEU A 54 -5.28 -3.87 18.51
CA LEU A 54 -6.50 -3.23 19.01
C LEU A 54 -7.04 -3.93 20.27
N LEU A 55 -6.99 -5.27 20.30
CA LEU A 55 -7.36 -6.07 21.47
C LEU A 55 -6.44 -5.77 22.66
N ILE A 56 -5.12 -5.76 22.45
CA ILE A 56 -4.13 -5.45 23.50
C ILE A 56 -4.34 -4.04 24.05
N LYS A 57 -4.58 -3.06 23.17
CA LYS A 57 -4.81 -1.67 23.55
C LYS A 57 -6.22 -1.39 24.06
N LYS A 58 -7.12 -2.39 24.06
CA LYS A 58 -8.54 -2.25 24.41
C LYS A 58 -9.21 -1.07 23.69
N HIS A 59 -8.83 -0.85 22.44
CA HIS A 59 -9.32 0.28 21.68
C HIS A 59 -10.73 -0.04 21.18
N ALA A 60 -11.72 0.78 21.57
CA ALA A 60 -13.08 0.64 21.08
C ALA A 60 -13.17 1.16 19.64
N ILE A 61 -13.78 0.37 18.77
CA ILE A 61 -14.05 0.74 17.37
C ILE A 61 -15.50 1.21 17.29
N SER A 62 -15.71 2.45 16.88
CA SER A 62 -17.07 2.99 16.71
C SER A 62 -17.73 2.44 15.44
N GLN A 63 -19.05 2.60 15.32
CA GLN A 63 -19.77 2.26 14.09
C GLN A 63 -19.27 3.09 12.89
N TYR A 64 -18.87 4.35 13.14
CA TYR A 64 -18.30 5.20 12.11
C TYR A 64 -16.95 4.65 11.62
N ASP A 65 -16.09 4.18 12.52
CA ASP A 65 -14.78 3.61 12.17
C ASP A 65 -14.94 2.34 11.31
N TRP A 66 -15.94 1.50 11.62
CA TRP A 66 -16.27 0.34 10.80
C TRP A 66 -16.73 0.74 9.39
N PHE A 67 -17.58 1.76 9.28
CA PHE A 67 -18.05 2.24 7.98
C PHE A 67 -16.91 2.87 7.18
N ALA A 68 -16.18 3.83 7.76
CA ALA A 68 -15.06 4.52 7.11
C ALA A 68 -13.94 3.54 6.74
N GLY A 69 -13.60 2.62 7.65
CA GLY A 69 -12.62 1.56 7.42
C GLY A 69 -13.08 0.57 6.35
N GLY A 70 -14.36 0.21 6.30
CA GLY A 70 -14.93 -0.63 5.24
C GLY A 70 -14.84 0.02 3.86
N VAL A 71 -15.21 1.29 3.75
CA VAL A 71 -15.10 2.05 2.48
C VAL A 71 -13.64 2.16 2.03
N ALA A 72 -12.74 2.57 2.93
CA ALA A 72 -11.32 2.67 2.63
C ALA A 72 -10.70 1.30 2.29
N GLY A 73 -11.11 0.25 3.01
CA GLY A 73 -10.64 -1.12 2.80
C GLY A 73 -11.07 -1.68 1.44
N LEU A 74 -12.31 -1.41 1.00
CA LEU A 74 -12.79 -1.80 -0.33
C LEU A 74 -12.01 -1.08 -1.44
N ALA A 75 -11.79 0.23 -1.30
CA ALA A 75 -10.98 0.99 -2.24
C ALA A 75 -9.54 0.47 -2.31
N LEU A 76 -8.95 0.15 -1.16
CA LEU A 76 -7.61 -0.41 -1.06
C LEU A 76 -7.52 -1.80 -1.69
N TYR A 77 -8.49 -2.68 -1.41
CA TYR A 77 -8.57 -4.01 -2.03
C TYR A 77 -8.66 -3.91 -3.55
N ALA A 78 -9.52 -3.03 -4.08
CA ALA A 78 -9.63 -2.81 -5.52
C ALA A 78 -8.29 -2.36 -6.13
N ALA A 79 -7.60 -1.41 -5.49
CA ALA A 79 -6.30 -0.94 -5.94
C ALA A 79 -5.26 -2.08 -5.99
N PHE A 80 -5.17 -2.89 -4.93
CA PHE A 80 -4.24 -4.02 -4.87
C PHE A 80 -4.62 -5.17 -5.81
N LEU A 81 -5.91 -5.39 -6.06
CA LEU A 81 -6.39 -6.36 -7.04
C LEU A 81 -5.88 -5.99 -8.44
N PHE A 82 -6.09 -4.74 -8.87
CA PHE A 82 -5.61 -4.27 -10.17
C PHE A 82 -4.07 -4.26 -10.25
N GLN A 83 -3.39 -3.81 -9.19
CA GLN A 83 -1.94 -3.79 -9.15
C GLN A 83 -1.33 -5.19 -9.25
N THR A 84 -1.81 -6.14 -8.44
CA THR A 84 -1.25 -7.50 -8.38
C THR A 84 -1.54 -8.28 -9.66
N LYS A 85 -2.75 -8.12 -10.22
CA LYS A 85 -3.06 -8.67 -11.54
C LYS A 85 -2.19 -8.04 -12.62
N GLY A 86 -2.05 -6.71 -12.61
CA GLY A 86 -1.19 -5.99 -13.56
C GLY A 86 0.27 -6.45 -13.48
N LEU A 87 0.78 -6.70 -12.26
CA LEU A 87 2.12 -7.24 -12.05
C LEU A 87 2.31 -8.62 -12.68
N GLY A 88 1.30 -9.50 -12.67
CA GLY A 88 1.35 -10.77 -13.39
C GLY A 88 1.33 -10.66 -14.91
N LEU A 89 0.96 -9.48 -15.45
CA LEU A 89 0.86 -9.22 -16.90
C LEU A 89 2.06 -8.42 -17.45
N THR A 90 2.94 -7.91 -16.60
CA THR A 90 4.07 -7.06 -17.02
C THR A 90 5.30 -7.31 -16.15
N SER A 91 6.42 -6.67 -16.48
CA SER A 91 7.64 -6.82 -15.67
C SER A 91 7.52 -6.10 -14.32
N PRO A 92 8.24 -6.54 -13.26
CA PRO A 92 8.28 -5.84 -11.99
C PRO A 92 8.66 -4.36 -12.13
N SER A 93 9.60 -4.05 -13.03
CA SER A 93 10.02 -2.67 -13.32
C SER A 93 8.90 -1.82 -13.91
N ASN A 94 8.12 -2.35 -14.86
CA ASN A 94 7.01 -1.63 -15.45
C ASN A 94 5.89 -1.42 -14.42
N ALA A 95 5.56 -2.45 -13.64
CA ALA A 95 4.55 -2.37 -12.60
C ALA A 95 4.91 -1.36 -11.48
N SER A 96 6.17 -1.35 -11.03
CA SER A 96 6.65 -0.38 -10.03
C SER A 96 6.68 1.03 -10.59
N PHE A 97 7.05 1.20 -11.86
CA PHE A 97 7.03 2.51 -12.53
C PHE A 97 5.61 3.06 -12.64
N ILE A 98 4.66 2.26 -13.16
CA ILE A 98 3.24 2.66 -13.28
C ILE A 98 2.66 3.00 -11.92
N THR A 99 2.94 2.20 -10.89
CA THR A 99 2.47 2.49 -9.52
C THR A 99 3.10 3.76 -8.97
N GLY A 100 4.38 4.00 -9.27
CA GLY A 100 5.11 5.21 -8.88
C GLY A 100 4.53 6.51 -9.44
N LEU A 101 3.80 6.46 -10.57
CA LEU A 101 3.10 7.61 -11.13
C LEU A 101 2.02 8.18 -10.19
N ALA A 102 1.66 7.49 -9.11
CA ALA A 102 0.79 8.02 -8.06
C ALA A 102 1.25 9.39 -7.54
N VAL A 103 2.55 9.68 -7.52
CA VAL A 103 3.07 11.01 -7.11
C VAL A 103 2.68 12.13 -8.09
N VAL A 104 2.47 11.80 -9.37
CA VAL A 104 1.97 12.73 -10.39
C VAL A 104 0.45 12.81 -10.35
N PHE A 105 -0.23 11.65 -10.21
CA PHE A 105 -1.68 11.61 -10.23
C PHE A 105 -2.34 12.17 -8.96
N THR A 106 -1.70 12.04 -7.80
CA THR A 106 -2.24 12.52 -6.52
C THR A 106 -2.54 14.04 -6.54
N PRO A 107 -1.59 14.93 -6.89
CA PRO A 107 -1.90 16.37 -6.98
C PRO A 107 -2.92 16.69 -8.10
N LEU A 108 -2.90 15.95 -9.21
CA LEU A 108 -3.88 16.13 -10.29
C LEU A 108 -5.30 15.78 -9.83
N PHE A 109 -5.49 14.67 -9.12
CA PHE A 109 -6.78 14.30 -8.55
C PHE A 109 -7.19 15.23 -7.41
N MET A 110 -6.26 15.72 -6.59
CA MET A 110 -6.57 16.74 -5.58
C MET A 110 -7.10 18.03 -6.22
N TRP A 111 -6.47 18.48 -7.30
CA TRP A 111 -6.96 19.63 -8.04
C TRP A 111 -8.32 19.37 -8.68
N LEU A 112 -8.52 18.20 -9.31
CA LEU A 112 -9.78 17.86 -9.98
C LEU A 112 -10.96 17.71 -9.00
N LEU A 113 -10.75 17.05 -7.88
CA LEU A 113 -11.81 16.71 -6.91
C LEU A 113 -12.05 17.82 -5.88
N TYR A 114 -10.99 18.49 -5.43
CA TYR A 114 -11.04 19.44 -4.32
C TYR A 114 -10.67 20.88 -4.72
N LYS A 115 -10.27 21.12 -5.97
CA LYS A 115 -9.81 22.43 -6.48
C LYS A 115 -8.63 23.02 -5.68
N ILE A 116 -7.85 22.17 -5.02
CA ILE A 116 -6.62 22.56 -4.33
C ILE A 116 -5.52 22.68 -5.39
N LEU A 117 -4.86 23.83 -5.52
CA LEU A 117 -3.74 23.97 -6.44
C LEU A 117 -2.57 23.10 -5.97
N PRO A 118 -1.92 22.34 -6.88
CA PRO A 118 -0.68 21.63 -6.57
C PRO A 118 0.38 22.63 -6.07
N THR A 119 1.00 22.34 -4.93
CA THR A 119 2.22 23.03 -4.46
C THR A 119 3.47 22.41 -5.05
#